data_AF-A0A355ANJ3-F1
#
_entry.id   AF-A0A355ANJ3-F1
#
_cell.length_a   1.000
_cell.length_b   1.000
_cell.length_c   1.000
_cell.angle_alpha   90.00
_cell.angle_beta   90.00
_cell.angle_gamma   90.00
#
_symmetry.space_group_name_H-M   'P 1'
#
loop_
_entity.id
_entity.type
_entity.pdbx_description
1 polymer ?
#
loop_
_entity_poly.entity_id
_entity_poly.type
_entity_poly.pdbx_seq_one_letter_code
_entity_poly.pdbx_strand_id
1 'polypeptide(L)' 'RSYAERVYNITRWTEMPRGGHFAALEQPALLIDDIRAFARTLR' A
#
# COMPACT_ATOMS: atom_id res chain seq x y z
N ARG A 1 -6.02 -10.19 2.80
CA ARG A 1 -4.70 -10.67 2.33
C ARG A 1 -4.80 -11.98 1.52
N SER A 2 -5.24 -13.10 2.10
CA SER A 2 -5.27 -14.43 1.45
C SER A 2 -5.95 -14.50 0.07
N TYR A 3 -7.07 -13.79 -0.15
CA TYR A 3 -7.72 -13.75 -1.47
C TYR A 3 -6.86 -13.08 -2.54
N ALA A 4 -6.19 -11.98 -2.20
CA ALA A 4 -5.37 -11.23 -3.15
C ALA A 4 -4.08 -12.01 -3.50
N GLU A 5 -3.51 -12.73 -2.52
CA GLU A 5 -2.33 -13.61 -2.72
C GLU A 5 -2.62 -14.79 -3.66
N ARG A 6 -3.88 -15.19 -3.84
CA ARG A 6 -4.25 -16.23 -4.82
C ARG A 6 -4.15 -15.75 -6.26
N VAL A 7 -4.25 -14.44 -6.50
CA VAL A 7 -4.35 -13.85 -7.84
C VAL A 7 -3.06 -13.13 -8.24
N TYR A 8 -2.30 -12.62 -7.26
CA TYR A 8 -1.12 -11.81 -7.51
C TYR A 8 0.08 -12.28 -6.69
N ASN A 9 1.28 -12.08 -7.24
CA ASN A 9 2.52 -12.17 -6.48
C ASN A 9 2.70 -10.94 -5.59
N ILE A 10 2.12 -10.97 -4.39
CA ILE A 10 2.17 -9.84 -3.45
C ILE A 10 3.53 -9.82 -2.74
N THR A 11 4.35 -8.82 -3.06
CA THR A 11 5.68 -8.62 -2.46
C THR A 11 5.69 -7.65 -1.27
N ARG A 12 4.62 -6.87 -1.10
CA ARG A 12 4.44 -5.94 0.03
C ARG A 12 2.96 -5.84 0.37
N TRP A 13 2.63 -5.85 1.66
CA TRP A 13 1.29 -5.61 2.20
C TRP A 13 1.41 -4.71 3.43
N THR A 14 0.76 -3.55 3.41
CA THR A 14 0.78 -2.59 4.51
C THR A 14 -0.65 -2.35 4.99
N GLU A 15 -0.91 -2.58 6.27
CA GLU A 15 -2.19 -2.25 6.89
C GLU A 15 -2.13 -0.81 7.41
N MET A 16 -3.03 0.04 6.91
CA MET A 16 -3.08 1.46 7.27
C MET A 16 -4.00 1.67 8.48
N PRO A 17 -3.60 2.50 9.46
CA PRO A 17 -4.38 2.70 10.68
C PRO A 17 -5.65 3.54 10.47
N ARG A 18 -5.80 4.23 9.33
CA ARG A 18 -6.92 5.12 8.99
C ARG A 18 -6.99 5.41 7.49
N GLY A 19 -8.11 5.98 7.05
CA GLY A 19 -8.40 6.31 5.65
C GLY A 19 -9.38 5.33 5.01
N GLY A 20 -10.14 5.80 4.03
CA GLY A 20 -11.16 5.04 3.32
C GLY A 20 -10.82 4.82 1.85
N HIS A 21 -11.84 4.92 1.01
CA HIS A 21 -11.77 4.60 -0.41
C HIS A 21 -10.83 5.54 -1.18
N PHE A 22 -10.76 6.81 -0.78
CA PHE A 22 -9.99 7.83 -1.50
C PHE A 22 -8.66 8.10 -0.80
N ALA A 23 -7.82 7.08 -0.66
CA ALA A 23 -6.56 7.14 0.09
C ALA A 23 -5.67 8.35 -0.25
N ALA A 24 -5.60 8.74 -1.53
CA ALA A 24 -4.82 9.90 -1.98
C ALA A 24 -5.38 11.25 -1.49
N LEU A 25 -6.70 11.36 -1.29
CA LEU A 25 -7.35 12.57 -0.78
C LEU A 25 -7.44 12.57 0.75
N GLU A 26 -7.74 11.40 1.33
CA GLU A 26 -7.97 11.27 2.77
C GLU A 26 -6.67 11.19 3.57
N GLN A 27 -5.70 10.41 3.09
CA GLN A 27 -4.43 10.16 3.79
C GLN A 27 -3.21 10.26 2.83
N PRO A 28 -3.00 11.43 2.19
CA PRO A 28 -1.95 11.60 1.19
C PRO A 28 -0.54 11.26 1.72
N ALA A 29 -0.25 11.62 2.98
CA ALA A 29 1.04 11.35 3.60
C ALA A 29 1.29 9.84 3.81
N LEU A 30 0.31 9.11 4.35
CA LEU A 30 0.43 7.66 4.56
C LEU A 30 0.60 6.93 3.22
N LEU A 31 -0.14 7.36 2.20
CA LEU A 31 -0.05 6.77 0.87
C LEU A 31 1.33 7.00 0.23
N ILE A 32 1.81 8.26 0.20
CA ILE A 32 3.07 8.57 -0.49
C ILE A 32 4.27 7.93 0.21
N ASP A 33 4.25 7.82 1.54
CA ASP A 33 5.33 7.20 2.29
C ASP A 33 5.42 5.70 2.01
N ASP A 34 4.29 5.00 1.89
CA ASP A 34 4.26 3.58 1.56
C ASP A 34 4.71 3.32 0.10
N ILE A 35 4.26 4.14 -0.85
CA ILE A 35 4.70 4.09 -2.25
C ILE A 35 6.22 4.29 -2.33
N ARG A 36 6.77 5.31 -1.65
CA ARG A 36 8.22 5.56 -1.62
C ARG A 36 8.99 4.43 -0.94
N ALA A 37 8.42 3.82 0.10
CA ALA A 37 9.02 2.67 0.76
C ALA A 37 9.09 1.45 -0.17
N PHE A 38 8.02 1.17 -0.91
CA PHE A 38 8.01 0.13 -1.94
C PHE A 38 8.99 0.43 -3.09
N ALA A 39 8.95 1.63 -3.66
CA ALA A 39 9.81 1.97 -4.79
C ALA A 39 11.32 1.82 -4.46
N ARG A 40 11.71 2.06 -3.20
CA ARG A 40 13.08 1.84 -2.73
C ARG A 40 13.52 0.37 -2.75
N THR A 41 12.60 -0.60 -2.71
CA THR A 41 12.92 -2.03 -2.80
C THR A 41 13.11 -2.52 -4.23
N LEU A 42 12.80 -1.69 -5.23
CA LEU A 42 12.91 -2.01 -6.65
C LEU A 42 14.21 -1.49 -7.30
N ARG A 43 15.11 -0.92 -6.48
CA ARG A 43 16.43 -0.45 -6.92
C ARG A 43 17.40 -1.58 -7.15
#